data_AF-A0A1W6LHJ3-F1
#
_entry.id   AF-A0A1W6LHJ3-F1
#
_cell.length_a   1.000
_cell.length_b   1.000
_cell.length_c   1.000
_cell.angle_alpha   90.00
_cell.angle_beta   90.00
_cell.angle_gamma   90.00
#
_symmetry.space_group_name_H-M   'P 1'
#
loop_
_entity.id
_entity.type
_entity.pdbx_description
1 polymer ?
#
loop_
_entity_poly.entity_id
_entity_poly.type
_entity_poly.pdbx_seq_one_letter_code
_entity_poly.pdbx_strand_id
1 'polypeptide(L)'
;MLFVYGTPNIAGCALALAGPALLFAGVIGPGWGWITLGLYAAGWVAGGLVGNTPEVERRIADTMTVSQTLEHLDDVIARVQSHLTEEMRQRLASVRGSVAEVLPRLLAARSHDADLFTVRETVLRYLPETLANYVTLPAAFRLSQVLKDGKTARQLLTEQLSLLDEKLQEIVANVSGADAQALVANGQFLEMKFRQPDFLAR
;
A
#
# COMPACT_ATOMS: atom_id res chain seq x y z
N MET A 1 -20.13 -24.88 -11.67
CA MET A 1 -18.96 -25.34 -10.90
C MET A 1 -17.74 -25.24 -11.79
N LEU A 2 -16.78 -24.36 -11.47
CA LEU A 2 -15.33 -24.50 -11.74
C LEU A 2 -14.63 -23.19 -11.38
N PHE A 3 -13.84 -23.26 -10.32
CA PHE A 3 -13.12 -22.17 -9.65
C PHE A 3 -11.62 -22.47 -9.78
N VAL A 4 -10.84 -21.44 -10.12
CA VAL A 4 -9.38 -21.29 -9.92
C VAL A 4 -8.42 -22.08 -10.82
N TYR A 5 -7.74 -21.33 -11.70
CA TYR A 5 -6.44 -21.70 -12.26
C TYR A 5 -5.46 -20.55 -12.00
N GLY A 6 -4.91 -20.52 -10.79
CA GLY A 6 -3.71 -19.76 -10.43
C GLY A 6 -2.58 -20.76 -10.25
N THR A 7 -1.63 -20.77 -11.16
CA THR A 7 -0.48 -21.70 -11.23
C THR A 7 0.39 -21.82 -9.97
N PRO A 8 0.47 -20.85 -9.02
CA PRO A 8 1.21 -21.08 -7.78
C PRO A 8 0.45 -21.91 -6.72
N ASN A 9 -0.90 -21.95 -6.75
CA ASN A 9 -1.69 -22.71 -5.76
C ASN A 9 -1.88 -24.19 -6.13
N ILE A 10 -1.77 -24.56 -7.41
CA ILE A 10 -1.93 -25.95 -7.88
C ILE A 10 -0.73 -26.81 -7.45
N ALA A 11 0.48 -26.23 -7.46
CA ALA A 11 1.69 -26.90 -6.96
C ALA A 11 1.60 -27.19 -5.45
N GLY A 12 1.01 -26.27 -4.67
CA GLY A 12 0.76 -26.45 -3.24
C GLY A 12 -0.31 -27.52 -2.93
N CYS A 13 -1.40 -27.56 -3.71
CA CYS A 13 -2.45 -28.57 -3.55
C CYS A 13 -1.98 -29.98 -3.97
N ALA A 14 -1.14 -30.10 -5.00
CA ALA A 14 -0.56 -31.38 -5.41
C ALA A 14 0.35 -31.97 -4.31
N LEU A 15 1.12 -31.12 -3.63
CA LEU A 15 1.98 -31.51 -2.51
C LEU A 15 1.18 -31.84 -1.24
N ALA A 16 0.07 -31.14 -1.00
CA ALA A 16 -0.84 -31.40 0.13
C ALA A 16 -1.62 -32.72 -0.01
N LEU A 17 -1.84 -33.22 -1.23
CA LEU A 17 -2.51 -34.51 -1.49
C LEU A 17 -1.57 -35.73 -1.49
N ALA A 18 -0.26 -35.53 -1.68
CA ALA A 18 0.73 -36.61 -1.61
C ALA A 18 0.88 -37.18 -0.18
N GLY A 19 0.76 -36.33 0.85
CA GLY A 19 0.82 -36.74 2.26
C GLY A 19 -0.29 -37.73 2.67
N PRO A 20 -1.56 -37.45 2.38
CA PRO A 20 -2.67 -38.36 2.64
C PRO A 20 -2.63 -39.65 1.80
N ALA A 21 -2.18 -39.58 0.53
CA ALA A 21 -2.06 -40.76 -0.34
C ALA A 21 -1.02 -41.77 0.17
N LEU A 22 0.07 -41.29 0.77
CA LEU A 22 1.07 -42.11 1.46
C LEU A 22 0.57 -42.67 2.80
N LEU A 23 -0.37 -42.00 3.46
CA LEU A 23 -0.98 -42.46 4.71
C LEU A 23 -1.91 -43.66 4.50
N PHE A 24 -2.70 -43.67 3.43
CA PHE A 24 -3.63 -44.75 3.10
C PHE A 24 -2.96 -45.99 2.47
N ALA A 25 -1.69 -45.90 2.06
CA ALA A 25 -0.92 -47.02 1.51
C ALA A 25 -0.49 -48.07 2.58
N GLY A 26 -0.80 -47.85 3.87
CA GLY A 26 -0.69 -48.86 4.92
C GLY A 26 0.74 -49.19 5.38
N VAL A 27 1.69 -48.26 5.25
CA VAL A 27 3.13 -48.51 5.48
C VAL A 27 3.67 -47.98 6.83
N ILE A 28 2.94 -47.20 7.63
CA ILE A 28 3.56 -46.40 8.71
C ILE A 28 3.00 -46.72 10.12
N GLY A 29 3.87 -47.27 10.98
CA GLY A 29 3.64 -47.53 12.42
C GLY A 29 3.83 -46.30 13.34
N PRO A 30 4.08 -46.49 14.66
CA PRO A 30 4.09 -45.42 15.67
C PRO A 30 5.28 -44.47 15.49
N GLY A 31 5.08 -43.40 14.72
CA GLY A 31 6.10 -42.36 14.46
C GLY A 31 5.60 -41.14 13.67
N TRP A 32 4.30 -41.07 13.37
CA TRP A 32 3.69 -40.05 12.50
C TRP A 32 3.93 -38.59 12.96
N GLY A 33 4.07 -38.36 14.27
CA GLY A 33 4.32 -37.02 14.82
C GLY A 33 5.63 -36.39 14.35
N TRP A 34 6.67 -37.19 14.05
CA TRP A 34 7.94 -36.65 13.54
C TRP A 34 7.84 -36.24 12.07
N ILE A 35 6.99 -36.93 11.30
CA ILE A 35 6.74 -36.61 9.89
C ILE A 35 5.95 -35.30 9.80
N THR A 36 4.93 -35.11 10.62
CA THR A 36 4.16 -33.85 10.65
C THR A 36 5.00 -32.69 11.14
N LEU A 37 5.83 -32.89 12.16
CA LEU A 37 6.80 -31.90 12.62
C LEU A 37 7.79 -31.51 11.50
N GLY A 38 8.31 -32.51 10.77
CA GLY A 38 9.21 -32.30 9.64
C GLY A 38 8.54 -31.57 8.48
N LEU A 39 7.30 -31.93 8.13
CA LEU A 39 6.54 -31.26 7.08
C LEU A 39 6.18 -29.81 7.47
N TYR A 40 5.83 -29.57 8.74
CA TYR A 40 5.54 -28.23 9.24
C TYR A 40 6.81 -27.37 9.25
N ALA A 41 7.94 -27.91 9.69
CA ALA A 41 9.23 -27.21 9.63
C ALA A 41 9.65 -26.92 8.18
N ALA A 42 9.46 -27.87 7.27
CA ALA A 42 9.74 -27.69 5.84
C ALA A 42 8.80 -26.64 5.21
N GLY A 43 7.52 -26.65 5.56
CA GLY A 43 6.54 -25.65 5.14
C GLY A 43 6.84 -24.26 5.68
N TRP A 44 7.33 -24.15 6.91
CA TRP A 44 7.77 -22.89 7.51
C TRP A 44 9.04 -22.35 6.85
N VAL A 45 10.02 -23.21 6.53
CA VAL A 45 11.23 -22.81 5.81
C VAL A 45 10.92 -22.45 4.35
N ALA A 46 10.10 -23.24 3.65
CA ALA A 46 9.68 -22.94 2.28
C ALA A 46 8.80 -21.69 2.22
N GLY A 47 7.90 -21.50 3.20
CA GLY A 47 7.12 -20.29 3.38
C GLY A 47 7.97 -19.07 3.71
N GLY A 48 9.08 -19.24 4.45
CA GLY A 48 10.08 -18.20 4.67
C GLY A 48 10.91 -17.87 3.41
N LEU A 49 11.13 -18.84 2.53
CA LEU A 49 11.88 -18.66 1.28
C LEU A 49 11.02 -18.08 0.13
N VAL A 50 9.71 -18.35 0.13
CA VAL A 50 8.77 -17.89 -0.93
C VAL A 50 7.90 -16.72 -0.47
N GLY A 51 7.60 -16.60 0.83
CA GLY A 51 6.71 -15.61 1.41
C GLY A 51 7.39 -14.34 1.94
N ASN A 52 8.69 -14.18 1.73
CA ASN A 52 9.43 -12.98 2.14
C ASN A 52 9.72 -12.06 0.95
N THR A 53 8.66 -11.55 0.31
CA THR A 53 8.75 -10.47 -0.68
C THR A 53 8.70 -9.03 -0.14
N PRO A 54 8.91 -8.68 1.17
CA PRO A 54 8.92 -7.27 1.55
C PRO A 54 10.16 -6.53 1.03
N GLU A 55 11.26 -7.21 0.69
CA GLU A 55 12.51 -6.55 0.23
C GLU A 55 12.57 -6.37 -1.30
N VAL A 56 12.03 -7.31 -2.07
CA VAL A 56 12.02 -7.23 -3.55
C VAL A 56 11.06 -6.14 -4.02
N GLU A 57 9.86 -6.05 -3.42
CA GLU A 57 8.93 -4.94 -3.69
C GLU A 57 9.49 -3.59 -3.22
N ARG A 58 10.21 -3.54 -2.08
CA ARG A 58 10.86 -2.30 -1.61
C ARG A 58 11.92 -1.79 -2.57
N ARG A 59 12.73 -2.67 -3.16
CA ARG A 59 13.74 -2.28 -4.16
C ARG A 59 13.10 -1.77 -5.46
N ILE A 60 12.00 -2.38 -5.89
CA ILE A 60 11.26 -1.92 -7.08
C ILE A 60 10.65 -0.55 -6.79
N ALA A 61 9.99 -0.39 -5.63
CA ALA A 61 9.44 0.88 -5.16
C ALA A 61 10.47 2.01 -5.06
N ASP A 62 11.68 1.71 -4.58
CA ASP A 62 12.77 2.69 -4.49
C ASP A 62 13.29 3.16 -5.84
N THR A 63 13.13 2.34 -6.88
CA THR A 63 13.59 2.64 -8.24
C THR A 63 12.54 3.40 -9.06
N MET A 64 11.27 3.39 -8.66
CA MET A 64 10.19 4.04 -9.40
C MET A 64 10.28 5.56 -9.33
N THR A 65 10.28 6.19 -10.51
CA THR A 65 10.15 7.63 -10.66
C THR A 65 8.75 8.11 -10.24
N VAL A 66 8.59 9.41 -10.02
CA VAL A 66 7.28 10.03 -9.74
C VAL A 66 6.25 9.63 -10.80
N SER A 67 6.60 9.76 -12.08
CA SER A 67 5.70 9.48 -13.19
C SER A 67 5.24 8.03 -13.19
N GLN A 68 6.17 7.09 -13.00
CA GLN A 68 5.84 5.65 -12.93
C GLN A 68 4.94 5.32 -11.73
N THR A 69 5.17 5.98 -10.59
CA THR A 69 4.33 5.81 -9.39
C THR A 69 2.90 6.28 -9.65
N LEU A 70 2.73 7.42 -10.35
CA LEU A 70 1.42 7.94 -10.71
C LEU A 70 0.73 7.12 -11.80
N GLU A 71 1.46 6.66 -12.81
CA GLU A 71 0.96 5.73 -13.84
C GLU A 71 0.46 4.43 -13.22
N HIS A 72 1.22 3.87 -12.27
CA HIS A 72 0.79 2.67 -11.54
C HIS A 72 -0.50 2.91 -10.76
N LEU A 73 -0.60 4.05 -10.06
CA LEU A 73 -1.82 4.42 -9.35
C LEU A 73 -3.02 4.54 -10.30
N ASP A 74 -2.81 5.13 -11.47
CA ASP A 74 -3.84 5.29 -12.49
C ASP A 74 -4.32 3.94 -13.03
N ASP A 75 -3.40 3.01 -13.28
CA ASP A 75 -3.72 1.65 -13.70
C ASP A 75 -4.56 0.92 -12.65
N VAL A 76 -4.22 1.07 -11.37
CA VAL A 76 -4.97 0.47 -10.26
C VAL A 76 -6.38 1.05 -10.19
N ILE A 77 -6.51 2.38 -10.23
CA ILE A 77 -7.81 3.07 -10.20
C ILE A 77 -8.68 2.65 -11.39
N ALA A 78 -8.11 2.59 -12.60
CA ALA A 78 -8.82 2.24 -13.81
C ALA A 78 -9.39 0.82 -13.79
N ARG A 79 -8.65 -0.14 -13.20
CA ARG A 79 -9.11 -1.54 -13.08
C ARG A 79 -10.32 -1.69 -12.16
N VAL A 80 -10.42 -0.86 -11.12
CA VAL A 80 -11.46 -1.00 -10.10
C VAL A 80 -12.65 -0.07 -10.30
N GLN A 81 -12.54 0.95 -11.17
CA GLN A 81 -13.52 2.03 -11.33
C GLN A 81 -14.98 1.56 -11.48
N SER A 82 -15.22 0.47 -12.20
CA SER A 82 -16.56 -0.06 -12.48
C SER A 82 -17.24 -0.69 -11.25
N HIS A 83 -16.45 -1.04 -10.24
CA HIS A 83 -16.91 -1.65 -9.00
C HIS A 83 -17.20 -0.63 -7.91
N LEU A 84 -16.84 0.64 -8.12
CA LEU A 84 -16.87 1.69 -7.11
C LEU A 84 -18.05 2.63 -7.27
N THR A 85 -18.56 3.11 -6.14
CA THR A 85 -19.57 4.17 -6.10
C THR A 85 -18.96 5.52 -6.50
N GLU A 86 -19.82 6.50 -6.83
CA GLU A 86 -19.38 7.86 -7.15
C GLU A 86 -18.55 8.49 -6.02
N GLU A 87 -18.99 8.33 -4.77
CA GLU A 87 -18.25 8.84 -3.60
C GLU A 87 -16.84 8.24 -3.49
N MET A 88 -16.71 6.92 -3.68
CA MET A 88 -15.41 6.24 -3.65
C MET A 88 -14.49 6.72 -4.77
N ARG A 89 -15.05 6.96 -5.97
CA ARG A 89 -14.30 7.49 -7.12
C ARG A 89 -13.79 8.90 -6.86
N GLN A 90 -14.60 9.75 -6.22
CA GLN A 90 -14.18 11.10 -5.84
C GLN A 90 -13.04 11.08 -4.82
N ARG A 91 -13.13 10.22 -3.79
CA ARG A 91 -12.05 10.07 -2.80
C ARG A 91 -10.75 9.56 -3.43
N LEU A 92 -10.83 8.59 -4.34
CA LEU A 92 -9.64 8.13 -5.08
C LEU A 92 -9.02 9.21 -5.96
N ALA A 93 -9.85 10.04 -6.61
CA ALA A 93 -9.36 11.16 -7.40
C ALA A 93 -8.66 12.20 -6.52
N SER A 94 -9.20 12.47 -5.32
CA SER A 94 -8.57 13.34 -4.32
C SER A 94 -7.22 12.78 -3.86
N VAL A 95 -7.17 11.50 -3.46
CA VAL A 95 -5.94 10.78 -3.10
C VAL A 95 -4.89 10.88 -4.21
N ARG A 96 -5.26 10.61 -5.46
CA ARG A 96 -4.36 10.74 -6.62
C ARG A 96 -3.83 12.16 -6.77
N GLY A 97 -4.70 13.17 -6.60
CA GLY A 97 -4.32 14.59 -6.63
C GLY A 97 -3.29 14.93 -5.54
N SER A 98 -3.55 14.54 -4.29
CA SER A 98 -2.63 14.77 -3.18
C SER A 98 -1.28 14.08 -3.38
N VAL A 99 -1.26 12.83 -3.86
CA VAL A 99 -0.03 12.12 -4.19
C VAL A 99 0.76 12.85 -5.28
N ALA A 100 0.09 13.25 -6.36
CA ALA A 100 0.74 13.96 -7.47
C ALA A 100 1.34 15.31 -7.05
N GLU A 101 0.70 15.98 -6.10
CA GLU A 101 1.21 17.23 -5.55
C GLU A 101 2.41 17.02 -4.61
N VAL A 102 2.31 16.06 -3.68
CA VAL A 102 3.24 15.95 -2.56
C VAL A 102 4.47 15.11 -2.87
N LEU A 103 4.32 14.05 -3.68
CA LEU A 103 5.41 13.10 -3.96
C LEU A 103 6.65 13.76 -4.59
N PRO A 104 6.54 14.67 -5.58
CA PRO A 104 7.72 15.36 -6.13
C PRO A 104 8.42 16.24 -5.09
N ARG A 105 7.64 16.92 -4.24
CA ARG A 105 8.17 17.82 -3.19
C ARG A 105 8.91 17.03 -2.13
N LEU A 106 8.34 15.91 -1.67
CA LEU A 106 8.96 15.01 -0.70
C LEU A 106 10.26 14.38 -1.22
N LEU A 107 10.33 14.04 -2.51
CA LEU A 107 11.57 13.54 -3.12
C LEU A 107 12.67 14.60 -3.23
N ALA A 108 12.28 15.86 -3.42
CA ALA A 108 13.23 16.98 -3.43
C ALA A 108 13.67 17.36 -2.01
N ALA A 109 12.77 17.25 -1.03
CA ALA A 109 13.00 17.59 0.36
C ALA A 109 13.60 16.41 1.14
N ARG A 110 14.92 16.44 1.37
CA ARG A 110 15.65 15.42 2.18
C ARG A 110 15.24 15.36 3.67
N SER A 111 14.31 16.18 4.13
CA SER A 111 13.92 16.29 5.54
C SER A 111 12.62 15.55 5.89
N HIS A 112 11.95 14.91 4.92
CA HIS A 112 10.62 14.30 5.10
C HIS A 112 10.61 12.80 4.72
N ASP A 113 11.63 12.05 5.13
CA ASP A 113 11.77 10.63 4.79
C ASP A 113 10.58 9.77 5.26
N ALA A 114 10.03 10.07 6.43
CA ALA A 114 8.87 9.35 6.98
C ALA A 114 7.58 9.60 6.18
N ASP A 115 7.34 10.84 5.77
CA ASP A 115 6.17 11.20 4.94
C ASP A 115 6.32 10.62 3.53
N LEU A 116 7.52 10.69 2.95
CA LEU A 116 7.82 10.08 1.66
C LEU A 116 7.57 8.57 1.69
N PHE A 117 8.04 7.89 2.74
CA PHE A 117 7.79 6.47 2.95
C PHE A 117 6.29 6.19 3.05
N THR A 118 5.56 6.98 3.84
CA THR A 118 4.11 6.82 4.05
C THR A 118 3.32 6.99 2.74
N VAL A 119 3.63 8.02 1.94
CA VAL A 119 2.99 8.26 0.65
C VAL A 119 3.27 7.12 -0.33
N ARG A 120 4.53 6.67 -0.43
CA ARG A 120 4.92 5.56 -1.31
C ARG A 120 4.23 4.24 -0.93
N GLU A 121 4.25 3.88 0.34
CA GLU A 121 3.58 2.69 0.88
C GLU A 121 2.07 2.72 0.62
N THR A 122 1.46 3.89 0.77
CA THR A 122 0.04 4.08 0.47
C THR A 122 -0.27 3.76 -0.99
N VAL A 123 0.53 4.30 -1.92
CA VAL A 123 0.30 4.12 -3.37
C VAL A 123 0.60 2.69 -3.82
N LEU A 124 1.66 2.09 -3.31
CA LEU A 124 2.18 0.83 -3.84
C LEU A 124 1.63 -0.40 -3.13
N ARG A 125 1.19 -0.28 -1.87
CA ARG A 125 0.73 -1.43 -1.08
C ARG A 125 -0.66 -1.23 -0.53
N TYR A 126 -0.86 -0.22 0.32
CA TYR A 126 -2.09 -0.14 1.11
C TYR A 126 -3.32 0.12 0.26
N LEU A 127 -3.26 1.07 -0.68
CA LEU A 127 -4.39 1.40 -1.52
C LEU A 127 -4.71 0.27 -2.52
N PRO A 128 -3.75 -0.28 -3.29
CA PRO A 128 -4.03 -1.41 -4.18
C PRO A 128 -4.59 -2.63 -3.45
N GLU A 129 -4.02 -2.98 -2.29
CA GLU A 129 -4.49 -4.12 -1.49
C GLU A 129 -5.91 -3.90 -0.96
N THR A 130 -6.21 -2.70 -0.45
CA THR A 130 -7.54 -2.33 0.03
C THR A 130 -8.59 -2.45 -1.08
N LEU A 131 -8.27 -1.94 -2.27
CA LEU A 131 -9.16 -2.02 -3.43
C LEU A 131 -9.32 -3.45 -3.95
N ALA A 132 -8.23 -4.23 -4.00
CA ALA A 132 -8.26 -5.63 -4.40
C ALA A 132 -9.13 -6.47 -3.46
N ASN A 133 -8.98 -6.28 -2.15
CA ASN A 133 -9.79 -6.95 -1.14
C ASN A 133 -11.28 -6.63 -1.31
N TYR A 134 -11.63 -5.39 -1.63
CA TYR A 134 -13.02 -5.01 -1.89
C TYR A 134 -13.57 -5.64 -3.18
N VAL A 135 -12.83 -5.57 -4.29
CA VAL A 135 -13.30 -6.08 -5.60
C VAL A 135 -13.39 -7.61 -5.64
N THR A 136 -12.59 -8.30 -4.82
CA THR A 136 -12.65 -9.76 -4.67
C THR A 136 -13.97 -10.23 -4.06
N LEU A 137 -14.67 -9.36 -3.31
CA LEU A 137 -15.96 -9.70 -2.72
C LEU A 137 -17.08 -9.77 -3.78
N PRO A 138 -17.91 -10.82 -3.78
CA PRO A 138 -19.07 -10.91 -4.66
C PRO A 138 -19.98 -9.68 -4.53
N ALA A 139 -20.54 -9.19 -5.65
CA ALA A 139 -21.33 -7.95 -5.65
C ALA A 139 -22.49 -7.92 -4.64
N ALA A 140 -23.19 -9.05 -4.45
CA ALA A 140 -24.25 -9.17 -3.45
C ALA A 140 -23.71 -8.95 -2.02
N PHE A 141 -22.54 -9.50 -1.70
CA PHE A 141 -21.90 -9.40 -0.39
C PHE A 141 -21.42 -7.99 -0.08
N ARG A 142 -21.02 -7.22 -1.11
CA ARG A 142 -20.59 -5.82 -0.95
C ARG A 142 -21.69 -4.88 -0.45
N LEU A 143 -22.95 -5.21 -0.76
CA LEU A 143 -24.12 -4.38 -0.47
C LEU A 143 -24.87 -4.83 0.79
N SER A 144 -25.05 -6.13 0.98
CA SER A 144 -25.98 -6.65 2.00
C SER A 144 -25.31 -7.33 3.18
N GLN A 145 -24.06 -7.79 3.04
CA GLN A 145 -23.41 -8.46 4.15
C GLN A 145 -22.83 -7.43 5.12
N VAL A 146 -23.29 -7.52 6.36
CA VAL A 146 -22.71 -6.84 7.50
C VAL A 146 -21.43 -7.57 7.88
N LEU A 147 -20.30 -6.88 7.85
CA LEU A 147 -19.01 -7.37 8.32
C LEU A 147 -18.80 -6.91 9.77
N LYS A 148 -17.55 -6.60 10.10
CA LYS A 148 -17.14 -6.14 11.42
C LYS A 148 -17.87 -4.85 11.80
N ASP A 149 -18.19 -4.73 13.08
CA ASP A 149 -18.74 -3.51 13.70
C ASP A 149 -20.08 -3.04 13.11
N GLY A 150 -20.85 -3.93 12.49
CA GLY A 150 -22.17 -3.60 11.93
C GLY A 150 -22.12 -2.92 10.55
N LYS A 151 -20.93 -2.80 9.93
CA LYS A 151 -20.74 -2.07 8.67
C LYS A 151 -20.73 -3.00 7.48
N THR A 152 -21.28 -2.54 6.35
CA THR A 152 -21.15 -3.22 5.05
C THR A 152 -19.75 -3.02 4.47
N ALA A 153 -19.32 -3.89 3.55
CA ALA A 153 -18.02 -3.74 2.88
C ALA A 153 -17.89 -2.39 2.16
N ARG A 154 -19.01 -1.89 1.63
CA ARG A 154 -19.09 -0.57 1.00
C ARG A 154 -18.78 0.55 1.99
N GLN A 155 -19.42 0.53 3.16
CA GLN A 155 -19.17 1.53 4.21
C GLN A 155 -17.73 1.47 4.71
N LEU A 156 -17.21 0.25 4.93
CA LEU A 156 -15.84 0.07 5.38
C LEU A 156 -14.81 0.62 4.38
N LEU A 157 -14.99 0.31 3.08
CA LEU A 157 -14.11 0.85 2.04
C LEU A 157 -14.20 2.38 1.97
N THR A 158 -15.41 2.95 2.02
CA THR A 158 -15.57 4.41 2.00
C THR A 158 -14.80 5.05 3.16
N GLU A 159 -14.91 4.51 4.38
CA GLU A 159 -14.18 5.03 5.55
C GLU A 159 -12.67 4.90 5.41
N GLN A 160 -12.19 3.78 4.88
CA GLN A 160 -10.76 3.56 4.63
C GLN A 160 -10.22 4.55 3.60
N LEU A 161 -10.96 4.81 2.52
CA LEU A 161 -10.59 5.82 1.53
C LEU A 161 -10.62 7.24 2.10
N SER A 162 -11.59 7.55 2.96
CA SER A 162 -11.63 8.84 3.68
C SER A 162 -10.40 9.03 4.55
N LEU A 163 -10.02 8.00 5.31
CA LEU A 163 -8.85 8.07 6.19
C LEU A 163 -7.55 8.26 5.38
N LEU A 164 -7.40 7.58 4.26
CA LEU A 164 -6.25 7.74 3.37
C LEU A 164 -6.20 9.15 2.75
N ASP A 165 -7.34 9.66 2.30
CA ASP A 165 -7.47 11.02 1.75
C ASP A 165 -7.10 12.09 2.79
N GLU A 166 -7.68 12.00 4.00
CA GLU A 166 -7.38 12.91 5.11
C GLU A 166 -5.88 12.90 5.47
N LYS A 167 -5.26 11.72 5.53
CA LYS A 167 -3.83 11.62 5.83
C LYS A 167 -2.93 12.17 4.73
N LEU A 168 -3.29 12.00 3.47
CA LEU A 168 -2.52 12.59 2.38
C LEU A 168 -2.67 14.11 2.33
N GLN A 169 -3.87 14.64 2.60
CA GLN A 169 -4.09 16.08 2.71
C GLN A 169 -3.34 16.70 3.89
N GLU A 170 -3.26 15.99 5.03
CA GLU A 170 -2.43 16.40 6.17
C GLU A 170 -0.96 16.53 5.77
N ILE A 171 -0.41 15.55 5.05
CA ILE A 171 0.97 15.60 4.55
C ILE A 171 1.17 16.75 3.57
N VAL A 172 0.22 16.98 2.64
CA VAL A 172 0.26 18.14 1.72
C VAL A 172 0.32 19.46 2.50
N ALA A 173 -0.51 19.61 3.53
CA ALA A 173 -0.54 20.80 4.37
C ALA A 173 0.78 20.99 5.15
N ASN A 174 1.33 19.91 5.70
CA ASN A 174 2.58 19.95 6.46
C ASN A 174 3.77 20.37 5.58
N VAL A 175 3.89 19.77 4.39
CA VAL A 175 4.95 20.11 3.43
C VAL A 175 4.82 21.58 2.98
N SER A 176 3.61 22.01 2.64
CA SER A 176 3.36 23.40 2.21
C SER A 176 3.62 24.40 3.34
N GLY A 177 3.33 24.04 4.59
CA GLY A 177 3.62 24.86 5.76
C GLY A 177 5.11 25.03 6.02
N ALA A 178 5.91 23.99 5.83
CA ALA A 178 7.37 24.07 5.95
C ALA A 178 7.97 25.03 4.90
N ASP A 179 7.50 24.97 3.65
CA ASP A 179 7.93 25.87 2.59
C ASP A 179 7.58 27.34 2.89
N ALA A 180 6.39 27.59 3.42
CA ALA A 180 5.96 28.93 3.82
C ALA A 180 6.84 29.51 4.94
N GLN A 181 7.21 28.69 5.93
CA GLN A 181 8.13 29.11 7.00
C GLN A 181 9.53 29.43 6.47
N ALA A 182 10.05 28.62 5.53
CA ALA A 182 11.34 28.88 4.89
C ALA A 182 11.31 30.21 4.10
N LEU A 183 10.20 30.51 3.41
CA LEU A 183 10.02 31.76 2.69
C LEU A 183 10.02 32.98 3.63
N VAL A 184 9.31 32.90 4.76
CA VAL A 184 9.26 33.96 5.78
C VAL A 184 10.65 34.19 6.37
N ALA A 185 11.37 33.12 6.72
CA ALA A 185 12.72 33.22 7.27
C ALA A 185 13.71 33.88 6.29
N ASN A 186 13.60 33.55 5.00
CA ASN A 186 14.40 34.20 3.96
C ASN A 186 14.06 35.70 3.83
N GLY A 187 12.77 36.05 3.87
CA GLY A 187 12.32 37.45 3.86
C GLY A 187 12.91 38.28 5.01
N GLN A 188 12.88 37.73 6.23
CA GLN A 188 13.49 38.37 7.41
C GLN A 188 15.02 38.52 7.26
N PHE A 189 15.69 37.52 6.71
CA PHE A 189 17.13 37.59 6.43
C PHE A 189 17.47 38.69 5.42
N LEU A 190 16.72 38.78 4.32
CA LEU A 190 16.91 39.82 3.31
C LEU A 190 16.65 41.21 3.89
N GLU A 191 15.61 41.36 4.71
CA GLU A 191 15.31 42.60 5.41
C GLU A 191 16.45 43.01 6.34
N MET A 192 17.00 42.08 7.14
CA MET A 192 18.17 42.35 7.98
C MET A 192 19.42 42.72 7.18
N LYS A 193 19.66 42.05 6.06
CA LYS A 193 20.88 42.23 5.24
C LYS A 193 20.86 43.52 4.41
N PHE A 194 19.70 43.92 3.90
CA PHE A 194 19.57 45.06 2.99
C PHE A 194 18.96 46.31 3.62
N ARG A 195 18.36 46.21 4.81
CA ARG A 195 17.87 47.38 5.56
C ARG A 195 18.91 47.93 6.55
N GLN A 196 20.04 47.25 6.78
CA GLN A 196 21.20 47.91 7.38
C GLN A 196 21.82 48.83 6.31
N PRO A 197 21.72 50.16 6.45
CA PRO A 197 22.42 51.07 5.55
C PRO A 197 23.89 50.86 5.82
N ASP A 198 24.62 50.30 4.85
CA ASP A 198 26.07 50.22 4.97
C ASP A 198 26.61 51.65 5.08
N PHE A 199 27.37 51.86 6.14
CA PHE A 199 27.96 53.11 6.58
C PHE A 199 29.11 53.54 5.64
N LEU A 200 28.85 53.62 4.34
CA LEU A 200 29.81 54.10 3.33
C LEU A 200 29.50 55.55 2.94
N ALA A 201 29.59 56.42 3.93
CA ALA A 201 29.78 57.85 3.70
C ALA A 201 30.95 58.32 4.57
N ARG A 202 32.17 58.15 4.06
CA ARG A 202 33.26 59.07 4.37
C ARG A 202 34.29 59.12 3.26
#